data_AF-A0AAN8P5Q4-F1
#
_entry.id   AF-A0AAN8P5Q4-F1
#
_cell.length_a   1.000
_cell.length_b   1.000
_cell.length_c   1.000
_cell.angle_alpha   90.00
_cell.angle_beta   90.00
_cell.angle_gamma   90.00
#
_symmetry.space_group_name_H-M   'P 1'
#
loop_
_entity.id
_entity.type
_entity.pdbx_description
1 polymer ?
#
loop_
_entity_poly.entity_id
_entity_poly.type
_entity_poly.pdbx_seq_one_letter_code
_entity_poly.pdbx_strand_id
1 'polypeptide(L)'
;MIKVIVLIGLIYCVFGASIHFQDCGSLGSYTVDEVILDVPCQSQPCWVPVKTKTDATVSFKSSNLTALDMTTDVNVLVANNRKRIEVTPVTCPKSVCPIRADESKVYSIQINPNFHVEPIRVEIYWEATNQLQDELFCVTFPVIVYNPETYKPGGNYKHI
;
A
#
# COMPACT_ATOMS: atom_id res chain seq x y z
N MET A 1 16.43 -52.26 -9.54
CA MET A 1 15.83 -51.41 -8.49
C MET A 1 16.02 -49.96 -8.89
N ILE A 2 14.94 -49.27 -9.29
CA ILE A 2 14.98 -47.87 -9.74
C ILE A 2 14.73 -46.97 -8.52
N LYS A 3 15.68 -46.07 -8.21
CA LYS A 3 15.52 -45.06 -7.16
C LYS A 3 14.77 -43.86 -7.74
N VAL A 4 13.51 -43.67 -7.34
CA VAL A 4 12.74 -42.46 -7.63
C VAL A 4 13.17 -41.39 -6.63
N ILE A 5 13.88 -40.37 -7.10
CA ILE A 5 14.23 -39.19 -6.30
C ILE A 5 13.09 -38.20 -6.46
N VAL A 6 12.29 -38.01 -5.40
CA VAL A 6 11.22 -37.00 -5.36
C VAL A 6 11.85 -35.67 -4.95
N LEU A 7 12.00 -34.76 -5.90
CA LEU A 7 12.41 -33.38 -5.65
C LEU A 7 11.19 -32.60 -5.12
N ILE A 8 11.14 -32.35 -3.82
CA ILE A 8 10.13 -31.46 -3.22
C ILE A 8 10.65 -30.02 -3.38
N GLY A 9 10.18 -29.33 -4.42
CA GLY A 9 10.44 -27.90 -4.59
C GLY A 9 9.63 -27.09 -3.57
N LEU A 10 10.32 -26.46 -2.62
CA LEU A 10 9.74 -25.44 -1.73
C LEU A 10 9.45 -24.19 -2.57
N ILE A 11 8.19 -24.03 -2.99
CA ILE A 11 7.68 -22.77 -3.53
C ILE A 11 7.65 -21.78 -2.36
N TYR A 12 8.58 -20.83 -2.35
CA TYR A 12 8.50 -19.68 -1.45
C TYR A 12 7.39 -18.76 -1.99
N CYS A 13 6.19 -18.87 -1.41
CA CYS A 13 5.18 -17.84 -1.58
C CYS A 13 5.65 -16.56 -0.87
N VAL A 14 5.93 -15.51 -1.63
CA VAL A 14 6.02 -14.16 -1.10
C VAL A 14 4.57 -13.74 -0.81
N PHE A 15 4.20 -13.70 0.47
CA PHE A 15 2.86 -13.27 0.89
C PHE A 15 2.90 -11.77 1.18
N GLY A 16 2.01 -11.00 0.55
CA GLY A 16 1.72 -9.63 0.98
C GLY A 16 1.18 -9.62 2.41
N ALA A 17 1.45 -8.54 3.15
CA ALA A 17 1.08 -8.42 4.55
C ALA A 17 -0.17 -7.54 4.71
N SER A 18 -1.20 -8.10 5.35
CA SER A 18 -2.34 -7.33 5.86
C SER A 18 -1.87 -6.43 7.00
N ILE A 19 -2.12 -5.12 6.90
CA ILE A 19 -1.61 -4.12 7.83
C ILE A 19 -2.71 -3.49 8.66
N HIS A 20 -2.36 -3.05 9.88
CA HIS A 20 -3.24 -2.18 10.65
C HIS A 20 -3.25 -0.78 10.05
N PHE A 21 -4.45 -0.26 9.89
CA PHE A 21 -4.69 1.09 9.37
C PHE A 21 -5.73 1.80 10.24
N GLN A 22 -5.77 3.11 10.12
CA GLN A 22 -6.79 3.97 10.68
C GLN A 22 -7.56 4.64 9.56
N ASP A 23 -8.88 4.76 9.73
CA ASP A 23 -9.71 5.57 8.84
C ASP A 23 -9.46 7.07 9.09
N CYS A 24 -9.18 7.82 8.03
CA CYS A 24 -8.90 9.25 8.12
C CYS A 24 -10.05 10.18 7.72
N GLY A 25 -11.22 9.64 7.35
CA GLY A 25 -12.25 10.50 6.78
C GLY A 25 -13.63 9.92 6.50
N SER A 26 -14.00 8.69 6.93
CA SER A 26 -15.31 8.16 6.57
C SER A 26 -16.47 8.91 7.24
N LEU A 27 -17.10 9.80 6.48
CA LEU A 27 -18.39 10.40 6.85
C LEU A 27 -19.56 9.42 6.57
N GLY A 28 -19.30 8.11 6.66
CA GLY A 28 -20.25 7.04 6.33
C GLY A 28 -20.40 6.72 4.84
N SER A 29 -19.58 7.30 3.96
CA SER A 29 -19.64 7.07 2.51
C SER A 29 -18.99 5.75 2.07
N TYR A 30 -18.13 5.16 2.90
CA TYR A 30 -17.41 3.92 2.61
C TYR A 30 -17.05 3.15 3.88
N THR A 31 -16.64 1.89 3.70
CA THR A 31 -15.90 1.11 4.70
C THR A 31 -14.64 0.54 4.06
N VAL A 32 -13.56 0.44 4.83
CA VAL A 32 -12.34 -0.26 4.39
C VAL A 32 -12.21 -1.54 5.20
N ASP A 33 -12.12 -2.66 4.49
CA ASP A 33 -12.06 -4.00 5.08
C ASP A 33 -10.62 -4.43 5.31
N GLU A 34 -9.71 -4.08 4.38
CA GLU A 34 -8.33 -4.54 4.43
C GLU A 34 -7.39 -3.62 3.65
N VAL A 35 -6.16 -3.48 4.15
CA VAL A 35 -5.03 -2.90 3.42
C VAL A 35 -3.89 -3.91 3.42
N ILE A 36 -3.33 -4.20 2.24
CA ILE A 36 -2.21 -5.12 2.05
C ILE A 36 -1.03 -4.35 1.44
N LEU A 37 0.17 -4.54 2.00
CA LEU A 37 1.42 -4.14 1.35
C LEU A 37 2.17 -5.38 0.87
N ASP A 38 2.59 -5.40 -0.39
CA ASP A 38 3.43 -6.46 -0.95
C ASP A 38 4.91 -6.27 -0.58
N VAL A 39 5.16 -6.38 0.73
CA VAL A 39 6.50 -6.41 1.32
C VAL A 39 6.56 -7.46 2.42
N PRO A 40 7.72 -8.10 2.63
CA PRO A 40 7.93 -8.94 3.80
C PRO A 40 7.73 -8.13 5.09
N CYS A 41 6.69 -8.45 5.87
CA CYS A 41 6.37 -7.75 7.10
C CYS A 41 6.09 -8.72 8.24
N GLN A 42 7.13 -9.03 9.02
CA GLN A 42 7.03 -9.92 10.19
C GLN A 42 6.44 -9.21 11.41
N SER A 43 6.60 -7.90 11.49
CA SER A 43 6.06 -7.04 12.54
C SER A 43 5.77 -5.67 11.95
N GLN A 44 4.73 -5.00 12.47
CA GLN A 44 4.36 -3.66 12.05
C GLN A 44 5.01 -2.60 12.95
N PRO A 45 5.41 -1.44 12.41
CA PRO A 45 5.26 -1.00 11.02
C PRO A 45 6.16 -1.76 10.03
N CYS A 46 5.65 -1.97 8.81
CA CYS A 46 6.39 -2.68 7.77
C CYS A 46 7.56 -1.87 7.23
N TRP A 47 8.61 -2.55 6.78
CA TRP A 47 9.78 -1.93 6.16
C TRP A 47 9.56 -1.81 4.66
N VAL A 48 9.51 -0.59 4.14
CA VAL A 48 9.25 -0.29 2.72
C VAL A 48 10.51 0.32 2.09
N PRO A 49 11.07 -0.29 1.03
CA PRO A 49 12.24 0.24 0.36
C PRO A 49 11.90 1.51 -0.45
N VAL A 50 12.74 2.53 -0.36
CA VAL A 50 12.65 3.71 -1.25
C VAL A 50 13.13 3.36 -2.66
N LYS A 51 12.72 4.16 -3.65
CA LYS A 51 13.08 4.03 -5.07
C LYS A 51 12.73 2.68 -5.70
N THR A 52 11.90 1.90 -5.01
CA THR A 52 11.39 0.61 -5.45
C THR A 52 9.88 0.74 -5.49
N LYS A 53 9.27 0.18 -6.53
CA LYS A 53 7.81 0.11 -6.59
C LYS A 53 7.33 -1.00 -5.66
N THR A 54 6.48 -0.64 -4.71
CA THR A 54 5.81 -1.58 -3.81
C THR A 54 4.33 -1.60 -4.15
N ASP A 55 3.75 -2.77 -4.32
CA ASP A 55 2.30 -2.87 -4.52
C ASP A 55 1.58 -2.68 -3.17
N ALA A 56 0.58 -1.82 -3.16
CA ALA A 56 -0.34 -1.58 -2.05
C ALA A 56 -1.76 -1.84 -2.55
N THR A 57 -2.52 -2.62 -1.81
CA THR A 57 -3.89 -3.01 -2.17
C THR A 57 -4.85 -2.63 -1.04
N VAL A 58 -6.01 -2.10 -1.41
CA VAL A 58 -7.10 -1.81 -0.48
C VAL A 58 -8.36 -2.54 -0.92
N SER A 59 -9.03 -3.17 0.03
CA SER A 59 -10.36 -3.71 -0.10
C SER A 59 -11.33 -2.77 0.59
N PHE A 60 -12.25 -2.17 -0.15
CA PHE A 60 -13.20 -1.20 0.38
C PHE A 60 -14.59 -1.42 -0.21
N LYS A 61 -15.61 -0.96 0.51
CA LYS A 61 -16.99 -0.95 0.06
C LYS A 61 -17.50 0.49 0.00
N SER A 62 -18.01 0.90 -1.15
CA SER A 62 -18.78 2.14 -1.24
C SER A 62 -20.14 1.92 -0.57
N SER A 63 -20.54 2.78 0.37
CA SER A 63 -21.81 2.62 1.08
C SER A 63 -22.96 3.27 0.32
N ASN A 64 -22.79 4.51 -0.14
CA ASN A 64 -23.85 5.28 -0.77
C ASN A 64 -23.42 6.05 -2.04
N LEU A 65 -22.15 5.94 -2.43
CA LEU A 65 -21.60 6.67 -3.57
C LEU A 65 -21.52 5.79 -4.82
N THR A 66 -21.87 6.37 -5.95
CA THR A 66 -21.57 5.80 -7.28
C THR A 66 -20.56 6.70 -7.97
N ALA A 67 -19.47 6.11 -8.46
CA ALA A 67 -18.39 6.82 -9.12
C ALA A 67 -18.10 6.19 -10.49
N LEU A 68 -18.03 7.04 -11.51
CA LEU A 68 -17.64 6.60 -12.86
C LEU A 68 -16.12 6.47 -12.97
N ASP A 69 -15.39 7.28 -12.21
CA ASP A 69 -13.95 7.29 -12.14
C ASP A 69 -13.52 7.61 -10.70
N MET A 70 -12.25 7.36 -10.41
CA MET A 70 -11.62 7.61 -9.12
C MET A 70 -10.19 8.10 -9.36
N THR A 71 -9.78 9.11 -8.61
CA THR A 71 -8.38 9.57 -8.55
C THR A 71 -7.81 9.20 -7.19
N THR A 72 -6.57 8.74 -7.17
CA THR A 72 -5.88 8.38 -5.93
C THR A 72 -4.70 9.30 -5.66
N ASP A 73 -4.51 9.60 -4.38
CA ASP A 73 -3.38 10.35 -3.88
C ASP A 73 -2.77 9.64 -2.67
N VAL A 74 -1.44 9.55 -2.68
CA VAL A 74 -0.66 9.02 -1.56
C VAL A 74 0.30 10.09 -1.10
N ASN A 75 0.25 10.38 0.19
CA ASN A 75 1.07 11.37 0.85
C ASN A 75 1.75 10.77 2.08
N VAL A 76 2.93 11.26 2.43
CA VAL A 76 3.59 10.97 3.72
C VAL A 76 3.75 12.22 4.54
N LEU A 77 3.66 12.07 5.86
CA LEU A 77 4.10 13.11 6.78
C LEU A 77 5.54 12.85 7.22
N VAL A 78 6.47 13.72 6.81
CA VAL A 78 7.89 13.65 7.17
C VAL A 78 8.28 14.96 7.83
N ALA A 79 8.69 14.92 9.11
CA ALA A 79 9.10 16.10 9.87
C ALA A 79 8.11 17.28 9.75
N ASN A 80 6.81 17.00 9.95
CA ASN A 80 5.68 17.93 9.81
C ASN A 80 5.41 18.47 8.39
N ASN A 81 6.09 17.97 7.36
CA ASN A 81 5.81 18.31 5.96
C ASN A 81 5.08 17.16 5.27
N ARG A 82 3.94 17.46 4.64
CA ARG A 82 3.21 16.50 3.78
C ARG A 82 3.93 16.44 2.42
N LYS A 83 4.42 15.27 2.05
CA LYS A 83 5.07 15.03 0.76
C LYS A 83 4.29 13.98 -0.04
N ARG A 84 3.93 14.31 -1.28
CA ARG A 84 3.29 13.38 -2.20
C ARG A 84 4.25 12.26 -2.61
N ILE A 85 3.75 11.03 -2.65
CA ILE A 85 4.44 9.86 -3.20
C ILE A 85 3.94 9.62 -4.61
N GLU A 86 4.84 9.23 -5.51
CA GLU A 86 4.48 8.82 -6.86
C GLU A 86 3.73 7.49 -6.81
N VAL A 87 2.60 7.43 -7.50
CA VAL A 87 1.75 6.24 -7.56
C VAL A 87 1.39 5.86 -8.98
N THR A 88 1.14 4.58 -9.22
CA THR A 88 0.63 4.10 -10.50
C THR A 88 -0.34 2.92 -10.29
N PRO A 89 -1.56 2.97 -10.84
CA PRO A 89 -2.15 4.08 -11.59
C PRO A 89 -2.60 5.22 -10.67
N VAL A 90 -2.63 6.46 -11.19
CA VAL A 90 -3.22 7.62 -10.48
C VAL A 90 -4.74 7.64 -10.62
N THR A 91 -5.27 7.08 -11.72
CA THR A 91 -6.70 7.00 -11.99
C THR A 91 -7.19 5.56 -11.92
N CYS A 92 -8.50 5.41 -11.83
CA CYS A 92 -9.13 4.12 -11.71
C CYS A 92 -8.97 3.28 -12.99
N PRO A 93 -8.42 2.07 -12.92
CA PRO A 93 -8.43 1.18 -14.07
C PRO A 93 -9.87 0.70 -14.36
N LYS A 94 -10.15 0.39 -15.63
CA LYS A 94 -11.47 -0.12 -16.08
C LYS A 94 -11.89 -1.44 -15.41
N SER A 95 -10.96 -2.15 -14.78
CA SER A 95 -11.26 -3.36 -14.00
C SER A 95 -11.89 -3.03 -12.64
N VAL A 96 -11.67 -1.82 -12.12
CA VAL A 96 -12.18 -1.37 -10.81
C VAL A 96 -13.38 -0.45 -11.00
N CYS A 97 -13.32 0.49 -11.96
CA CYS A 97 -14.42 1.41 -12.23
C CYS A 97 -15.34 0.96 -13.38
N PRO A 98 -16.64 1.29 -13.32
CA PRO A 98 -17.29 2.14 -12.33
C PRO A 98 -17.51 1.44 -10.97
N ILE A 99 -17.64 2.23 -9.93
CA ILE A 99 -17.96 1.81 -8.56
C ILE A 99 -19.42 2.14 -8.30
N ARG A 100 -20.21 1.16 -7.87
CA ARG A 100 -21.62 1.37 -7.50
C ARG A 100 -21.77 1.51 -5.99
N ALA A 101 -22.84 2.16 -5.56
CA ALA A 101 -23.25 2.14 -4.16
C ALA A 101 -23.46 0.69 -3.71
N ASP A 102 -23.11 0.41 -2.46
CA ASP A 102 -23.10 -0.91 -1.84
C ASP A 102 -22.18 -1.96 -2.50
N GLU A 103 -21.23 -1.55 -3.34
CA GLU A 103 -20.29 -2.46 -4.00
C GLU A 103 -18.93 -2.49 -3.31
N SER A 104 -18.42 -3.71 -3.06
CA SER A 104 -17.03 -3.94 -2.63
C SER A 104 -16.09 -3.99 -3.83
N LYS A 105 -14.94 -3.33 -3.71
CA LYS A 105 -13.88 -3.28 -4.71
C LYS A 105 -12.53 -3.58 -4.07
N VAL A 106 -11.65 -4.15 -4.88
CA VAL A 106 -10.24 -4.31 -4.58
C VAL A 106 -9.47 -3.42 -5.53
N TYR A 107 -8.65 -2.53 -4.98
CA TYR A 107 -7.88 -1.57 -5.76
C TYR A 107 -6.41 -1.63 -5.37
N SER A 108 -5.54 -1.76 -6.36
CA SER A 108 -4.09 -1.88 -6.18
C SER A 108 -3.36 -0.74 -6.88
N ILE A 109 -2.31 -0.24 -6.22
CA ILE A 109 -1.39 0.77 -6.73
C ILE A 109 0.05 0.38 -6.45
N GLN A 110 0.96 0.86 -7.28
CA GLN A 110 2.38 0.87 -7.01
C GLN A 110 2.76 2.17 -6.33
N ILE A 111 3.22 2.11 -5.08
CA ILE A 111 3.84 3.24 -4.39
C ILE A 111 5.34 3.27 -4.67
N ASN A 112 5.88 4.45 -4.99
CA ASN A 112 7.32 4.64 -5.18
C ASN A 112 7.82 5.80 -4.30
N PRO A 113 8.16 5.53 -3.03
CA PRO A 113 8.69 6.55 -2.15
C PRO A 113 10.07 7.00 -2.64
N ASN A 114 10.17 8.22 -3.20
CA ASN A 114 11.42 8.80 -3.67
C ASN A 114 11.88 9.92 -2.75
N PHE A 115 12.49 9.54 -1.64
CA PHE A 115 13.17 10.46 -0.73
C PHE A 115 14.48 9.84 -0.26
N HIS A 116 15.53 10.66 -0.23
CA HIS A 116 16.83 10.28 0.30
C HIS A 116 16.78 10.37 1.82
N VAL A 117 16.64 9.23 2.49
CA VAL A 117 16.53 9.20 3.95
C VAL A 117 17.29 8.03 4.54
N GLU A 118 17.87 8.26 5.71
CA GLU A 118 18.12 7.19 6.68
C GLU A 118 16.79 6.55 7.08
N PRO A 119 16.78 5.31 7.61
CA PRO A 119 15.55 4.66 8.05
C PRO A 119 14.71 5.56 8.95
N ILE A 120 13.50 5.89 8.50
CA ILE A 120 12.61 6.79 9.22
C ILE A 120 11.19 6.21 9.24
N ARG A 121 10.53 6.35 10.39
CA ARG A 121 9.11 6.03 10.53
C ARG A 121 8.29 7.18 9.95
N VAL A 122 7.37 6.85 9.04
CA VAL A 122 6.46 7.81 8.41
C VAL A 122 5.04 7.30 8.45
N GLU A 123 4.07 8.21 8.46
CA GLU A 123 2.66 7.89 8.31
C GLU A 123 2.27 8.08 6.84
N ILE A 124 1.76 7.02 6.21
CA ILE A 124 1.19 7.06 4.86
C ILE A 124 -0.26 7.50 4.97
N TYR A 125 -0.68 8.41 4.09
CA TYR A 125 -2.06 8.82 3.88
C TYR A 125 -2.43 8.40 2.46
N TRP A 126 -3.36 7.46 2.32
CA TRP A 126 -3.85 6.99 1.04
C TRP A 126 -5.33 7.32 0.91
N GLU A 127 -5.61 8.26 0.01
CA GLU A 127 -6.96 8.73 -0.27
C GLU A 127 -7.35 8.41 -1.72
N ALA A 128 -8.62 8.15 -1.93
CA ALA A 128 -9.19 8.09 -3.26
C ALA A 128 -10.53 8.83 -3.31
N THR A 129 -10.70 9.64 -4.35
CA THR A 129 -11.87 10.50 -4.53
C THR A 129 -12.51 10.29 -5.89
N ASN A 130 -13.82 10.50 -5.99
CA ASN A 130 -14.53 10.48 -7.26
C ASN A 130 -14.34 11.80 -8.04
N GLN A 131 -14.96 11.90 -9.21
CA GLN A 131 -14.94 13.10 -10.05
C GLN A 131 -15.58 14.37 -9.41
N LEU A 132 -16.34 14.21 -8.33
CA LEU A 132 -16.96 15.28 -7.55
C LEU A 132 -16.15 15.64 -6.29
N GLN A 133 -14.98 15.01 -6.11
CA GLN A 133 -14.16 15.11 -4.91
C GLN A 133 -14.77 14.49 -3.65
N ASP A 134 -15.79 13.64 -3.79
CA ASP A 134 -16.27 12.83 -2.67
C ASP A 134 -15.27 11.70 -2.39
N GLU A 135 -15.01 11.45 -1.12
CA GLU A 135 -14.09 10.42 -0.66
C GLU A 135 -14.69 9.02 -0.81
N LEU A 136 -13.99 8.17 -1.56
CA LEU A 136 -14.32 6.75 -1.78
C LEU A 136 -13.60 5.84 -0.79
N PHE A 137 -12.42 6.26 -0.32
CA PHE A 137 -11.80 5.81 0.92
C PHE A 137 -10.68 6.77 1.35
N CYS A 138 -10.37 6.76 2.64
CA CYS A 138 -9.17 7.36 3.22
C CYS A 138 -8.64 6.46 4.33
N VAL A 139 -7.37 6.06 4.21
CA VAL A 139 -6.68 5.31 5.25
C VAL A 139 -5.31 5.90 5.57
N THR A 140 -4.91 5.76 6.84
CA THR A 140 -3.54 6.01 7.28
C THR A 140 -2.91 4.78 7.89
N PHE A 141 -1.60 4.62 7.70
CA PHE A 141 -0.85 3.56 8.37
C PHE A 141 0.64 3.90 8.48
N PRO A 142 1.31 3.44 9.54
CA PRO A 142 2.74 3.68 9.73
C PRO A 142 3.58 2.68 8.95
N VAL A 143 4.65 3.17 8.32
CA VAL A 143 5.72 2.36 7.70
C VAL A 143 7.10 2.85 8.14
N ILE A 144 8.10 1.98 8.05
CA ILE A 144 9.51 2.38 8.12
C ILE A 144 10.06 2.37 6.71
N VAL A 145 10.48 3.52 6.23
CA VAL A 145 11.03 3.66 4.88
C VAL A 145 12.55 3.67 4.95
N TYR A 146 13.20 2.91 4.08
CA TYR A 146 14.66 2.72 4.12
C TYR A 146 15.26 2.65 2.72
N ASN A 147 16.53 3.03 2.58
CA ASN A 147 17.29 2.82 1.34
C ASN A 147 17.92 1.42 1.34
N PRO A 148 17.53 0.51 0.42
CA PRO A 148 18.08 -0.85 0.36
C PRO A 148 19.57 -0.89 -0.01
N GLU A 149 20.12 0.18 -0.60
CA GLU A 149 21.55 0.27 -0.92
C GLU A 149 22.40 0.50 0.33
N THR A 150 21.89 1.28 1.29
CA THR A 150 22.61 1.63 2.53
C THR A 150 22.15 0.82 3.74
N TYR A 151 20.99 0.17 3.67
CA TYR A 151 20.40 -0.56 4.79
C TYR A 151 19.82 -1.91 4.35
N LYS A 152 20.21 -2.98 5.05
CA LYS A 152 19.62 -4.32 4.90
C LYS A 152 18.86 -4.69 6.17
N PRO A 153 17.53 -4.83 6.12
CA PRO A 153 16.75 -5.32 7.26
C PRO A 153 17.28 -6.67 7.74
N GLY A 154 17.69 -6.76 9.02
CA GLY A 154 18.22 -7.98 9.62
C GLY A 154 19.71 -8.30 9.37
N GLY A 155 20.45 -7.42 8.70
CA GLY A 155 21.91 -7.54 8.52
C GLY A 155 22.69 -6.61 9.45
N ASN A 156 23.85 -7.06 9.93
CA ASN A 156 24.80 -6.18 10.66
C ASN A 156 25.15 -4.97 9.79
N TYR A 157 24.93 -3.76 10.33
CA TYR A 157 25.26 -2.50 9.69
C TYR A 157 26.73 -2.48 9.25
N LYS A 158 26.99 -2.30 7.95
CA LYS A 158 28.30 -1.86 7.49
C LYS A 158 28.28 -0.34 7.45
N HIS A 159 28.93 0.29 8.42
CA HIS A 159 29.38 1.67 8.24
C HIS A 159 30.33 1.68 7.05
N ILE A 160 29.97 2.46 6.01
CA ILE A 160 30.89 2.86 4.94
C ILE A 160 31.50 4.18 5.37
#